data_AF-A0A1C3Q8C0-F1
#
_entry.id   AF-A0A1C3Q8C0-F1
#
_cell.length_a   1.000
_cell.length_b   1.000
_cell.length_c   1.000
_cell.angle_alpha   90.00
_cell.angle_beta   90.00
_cell.angle_gamma   90.00
#
_symmetry.space_group_name_H-M   'P 1'
#
loop_
_entity.id
_entity.type
_entity.pdbx_description
1 polymer ?
#
loop_
_entity_poly.entity_id
_entity_poly.type
_entity_poly.pdbx_seq_one_letter_code
_entity_poly.pdbx_strand_id
1 'polypeptide(L)'
;MEQFTKILTSNFTSNALVTAFVVVGIVCWVAAWLSTHVFRGKIHSSAIAIAAGLLLAWLGGELTGGKKGLSDITLFSGIALMGGGMFRDFAIIATAFGVKLEELKKAGLAGALALVVSTVLSFYLGAIVAWAFGYTDAVSMATIGGGAVTFIVGPVTGAALGASSDVIALSIAAGVIKSIAIMIVTPLVAKPAGLNSPAAAIVYGGLMGSTSGVAAGLAATDPKLVPYGAMTATFYTGLGCLLAPSALYLSLSPFF
;
A
#
# COMPACT_ATOMS: atom_id res chain seq x y z
N MET A 1 -20.79 -34.07 -14.32
CA MET A 1 -20.21 -32.72 -14.45
C MET A 1 -20.99 -31.71 -13.61
N GLU A 2 -22.29 -31.49 -13.85
CA GLU A 2 -23.09 -30.51 -13.08
C GLU A 2 -23.13 -30.74 -11.56
N GLN A 3 -23.29 -31.98 -11.09
CA GLN A 3 -23.33 -32.29 -9.66
C GLN A 3 -21.98 -31.99 -8.97
N PHE A 4 -20.87 -32.23 -9.66
CA PHE A 4 -19.53 -31.92 -9.17
C PHE A 4 -19.30 -30.40 -9.11
N THR A 5 -19.71 -29.66 -10.14
CA THR A 5 -19.67 -28.20 -10.15
C THR A 5 -20.53 -27.62 -9.03
N LYS A 6 -21.72 -28.16 -8.77
CA LYS A 6 -22.61 -27.71 -7.70
C LYS A 6 -22.00 -27.93 -6.30
N ILE A 7 -21.36 -29.09 -6.08
CA ILE A 7 -20.67 -29.41 -4.82
C ILE A 7 -19.47 -28.47 -4.62
N LEU A 8 -18.67 -28.22 -5.66
CA LEU A 8 -17.53 -27.30 -5.60
C LEU A 8 -17.97 -25.86 -5.31
N THR A 9 -18.93 -25.35 -6.07
CA THR A 9 -19.46 -23.99 -5.87
C THR A 9 -20.04 -23.83 -4.48
N SER A 10 -20.83 -24.81 -3.99
CA SER A 10 -21.38 -24.79 -2.63
C SER A 10 -20.29 -24.70 -1.58
N ASN A 11 -19.25 -25.55 -1.65
CA ASN A 11 -18.17 -25.57 -0.67
C ASN A 11 -17.34 -24.29 -0.68
N PHE A 12 -17.05 -23.74 -1.87
CA PHE A 12 -16.31 -22.49 -2.00
C PHE A 12 -17.10 -21.27 -1.55
N THR A 13 -18.42 -21.27 -1.73
CA THR A 13 -19.28 -20.21 -1.18
C THR A 13 -19.44 -20.32 0.33
N SER A 14 -19.54 -21.53 0.89
CA SER A 14 -19.61 -21.73 2.34
C SER A 14 -18.30 -21.35 3.04
N ASN A 15 -17.16 -21.49 2.36
CA ASN A 15 -15.84 -21.12 2.86
C ASN A 15 -15.27 -19.89 2.13
N ALA A 16 -16.10 -18.87 1.92
CA ALA A 16 -15.79 -17.72 1.08
C ALA A 16 -14.41 -17.07 1.38
N LEU A 17 -14.05 -16.91 2.66
CA LEU A 17 -12.75 -16.33 3.04
C LEU A 17 -11.56 -17.23 2.67
N VAL A 18 -11.68 -18.55 2.84
CA VAL A 18 -10.63 -19.51 2.43
C VAL A 18 -10.47 -19.46 0.91
N THR A 19 -11.58 -19.44 0.18
CA THR A 19 -11.58 -19.27 -1.28
C THR A 19 -10.87 -17.98 -1.68
N ALA A 20 -11.11 -16.87 -0.98
CA ALA A 20 -10.42 -15.60 -1.23
C ALA A 20 -8.89 -15.70 -1.04
N PHE A 21 -8.43 -16.33 0.05
CA PHE A 21 -7.00 -16.57 0.28
C PHE A 21 -6.37 -17.44 -0.81
N VAL A 22 -7.06 -18.48 -1.26
CA VAL A 22 -6.59 -19.35 -2.36
C VAL A 22 -6.48 -18.56 -3.66
N VAL A 23 -7.51 -17.81 -4.04
CA VAL A 23 -7.52 -16.98 -5.26
C VAL A 23 -6.39 -15.96 -5.24
N VAL A 24 -6.24 -15.24 -4.13
CA VAL A 24 -5.19 -14.22 -3.97
C VAL A 24 -3.80 -14.87 -3.94
N GLY A 25 -3.67 -16.03 -3.30
CA GLY A 25 -2.45 -16.82 -3.30
C GLY A 25 -2.03 -17.26 -4.71
N ILE A 26 -2.99 -17.69 -5.54
CA ILE A 26 -2.76 -18.01 -6.96
C ILE A 26 -2.31 -16.77 -7.73
N VAL A 27 -2.98 -15.62 -7.54
CA VAL A 27 -2.59 -14.35 -8.19
C VAL A 27 -1.15 -13.98 -7.84
N CYS A 28 -0.79 -14.06 -6.55
CA CYS A 28 0.57 -13.80 -6.08
C CYS A 28 1.58 -14.81 -6.66
N TRP A 29 1.23 -16.08 -6.74
CA TRP A 29 2.08 -17.12 -7.31
C TRP A 29 2.32 -16.91 -8.81
N VAL A 30 1.26 -16.64 -9.58
CA VAL A 30 1.35 -16.31 -11.00
C VAL A 30 2.17 -15.04 -11.20
N ALA A 31 1.98 -14.02 -10.36
CA ALA A 31 2.77 -12.80 -10.41
C ALA A 31 4.26 -13.05 -10.15
N ALA A 32 4.61 -13.92 -9.19
CA ALA A 32 5.99 -14.33 -8.94
C ALA A 32 6.59 -15.13 -10.11
N TRP A 33 5.80 -16.03 -10.71
CA TRP A 33 6.20 -16.80 -11.88
C TRP A 33 6.44 -15.88 -13.09
N LEU A 34 5.55 -14.95 -13.37
CA LEU A 34 5.70 -13.95 -14.44
C LEU A 34 6.90 -13.04 -14.20
N SER A 35 7.08 -12.55 -12.96
CA SER A 35 8.23 -11.73 -12.58
C SER A 35 9.54 -12.43 -12.93
N THR A 36 9.69 -13.70 -12.55
CA THR A 36 10.93 -14.46 -12.72
C THR A 36 11.16 -14.97 -14.14
N HIS A 37 10.12 -15.53 -14.78
CA HIS A 37 10.27 -16.23 -16.06
C HIS A 37 10.03 -15.32 -17.28
N VAL A 38 9.08 -14.38 -17.19
CA VAL A 38 8.73 -13.51 -18.33
C VAL A 38 9.50 -12.20 -18.26
N PHE A 39 9.45 -11.52 -17.11
CA PHE A 39 10.12 -10.24 -16.92
C PHE A 39 11.58 -10.36 -16.48
N ARG A 40 12.09 -11.59 -16.31
CA ARG A 40 13.48 -11.88 -15.93
C ARG A 40 13.94 -11.13 -14.67
N GLY A 41 13.04 -10.97 -13.71
CA GLY A 41 13.26 -10.25 -12.45
C GLY A 41 13.26 -8.72 -12.55
N LYS A 42 13.03 -8.13 -13.73
CA LYS A 42 13.03 -6.65 -13.90
C LYS A 42 11.83 -5.97 -13.27
N ILE A 43 10.67 -6.64 -13.23
CA ILE A 43 9.46 -6.14 -12.59
C ILE A 43 9.21 -6.98 -11.35
N HIS A 44 9.07 -6.33 -10.19
CA HIS A 44 8.83 -7.01 -8.92
C HIS A 44 7.44 -7.67 -8.91
N SER A 45 7.33 -8.85 -8.29
CA SER A 45 6.11 -9.67 -8.25
C SER A 45 4.92 -8.90 -7.66
N SER A 46 5.12 -8.05 -6.66
CA SER A 46 4.04 -7.26 -6.05
C SER A 46 3.40 -6.28 -7.04
N ALA A 47 4.18 -5.67 -7.95
CA ALA A 47 3.63 -4.73 -8.94
C ALA A 47 2.73 -5.47 -9.94
N ILE A 48 3.14 -6.67 -10.37
CA ILE A 48 2.34 -7.54 -11.25
C ILE A 48 1.06 -7.99 -10.53
N ALA A 49 1.16 -8.38 -9.25
CA ALA A 49 0.00 -8.80 -8.46
C ALA A 49 -1.02 -7.65 -8.28
N ILE A 50 -0.55 -6.42 -8.02
CA ILE A 50 -1.42 -5.23 -7.95
C ILE A 50 -2.12 -5.00 -9.28
N ALA A 51 -1.38 -5.02 -10.40
CA ALA A 51 -1.96 -4.82 -11.72
C ALA A 51 -2.99 -5.92 -12.06
N ALA A 52 -2.69 -7.18 -11.75
CA ALA A 52 -3.61 -8.30 -11.93
C ALA A 52 -4.86 -8.15 -11.06
N GLY A 53 -4.72 -7.73 -9.80
CA GLY A 53 -5.84 -7.47 -8.90
C GLY A 53 -6.76 -6.36 -9.41
N LEU A 54 -6.20 -5.27 -9.93
CA LEU A 54 -6.96 -4.18 -10.55
C LEU A 54 -7.68 -4.63 -11.82
N LEU A 55 -7.01 -5.38 -12.69
CA LEU A 55 -7.63 -5.95 -13.90
C LEU A 55 -8.77 -6.89 -13.56
N LEU A 56 -8.57 -7.78 -12.58
CA LEU A 56 -9.60 -8.70 -12.08
C LEU A 56 -10.78 -7.93 -11.48
N ALA A 57 -10.54 -6.89 -10.67
CA ALA A 57 -11.60 -6.06 -10.12
C ALA A 57 -12.41 -5.37 -11.22
N TRP A 58 -11.75 -4.81 -12.23
CA TRP A 58 -12.42 -4.20 -13.39
C TRP A 58 -13.25 -5.22 -14.18
N LEU A 59 -12.69 -6.38 -14.51
CA LEU A 59 -13.41 -7.46 -15.19
C LEU A 59 -14.63 -7.95 -14.39
N GLY A 60 -14.49 -8.10 -13.08
CA GLY A 60 -15.60 -8.50 -12.20
C GLY A 60 -16.75 -7.48 -12.21
N GLY A 61 -16.42 -6.18 -12.21
CA GLY A 61 -17.41 -5.11 -12.31
C GLY A 61 -18.12 -5.11 -13.67
N GLU A 62 -17.36 -5.20 -14.76
CA GLU A 62 -17.92 -5.21 -16.13
C GLU A 62 -18.83 -6.41 -16.36
N LEU A 63 -18.42 -7.61 -15.92
CA LEU A 63 -19.18 -8.85 -16.11
C LEU A 63 -20.50 -8.89 -15.30
N THR A 64 -20.53 -8.22 -14.14
CA THR A 64 -21.70 -8.25 -13.25
C THR A 64 -22.57 -7.00 -13.36
N GLY A 65 -22.06 -5.92 -14.00
CA GLY A 65 -22.64 -4.58 -13.92
C GLY A 65 -22.59 -3.97 -12.50
N GLY A 66 -21.85 -4.60 -11.59
CA GLY A 66 -21.76 -4.23 -10.18
C GLY A 66 -20.68 -3.19 -9.89
N LYS A 67 -20.62 -2.74 -8.63
CA LYS A 67 -19.68 -1.71 -8.16
C LYS A 67 -18.60 -2.24 -7.20
N LYS A 68 -18.61 -3.54 -6.88
CA LYS A 68 -17.71 -4.18 -5.90
C LYS A 68 -16.69 -5.10 -6.57
N GLY A 69 -16.56 -5.01 -7.90
CA GLY A 69 -15.55 -5.72 -8.68
C GLY A 69 -15.72 -7.24 -8.60
N LEU A 70 -14.63 -7.98 -8.36
CA LEU A 70 -14.70 -9.44 -8.31
C LEU A 70 -15.67 -9.97 -7.26
N SER A 71 -15.89 -9.23 -6.18
CA SER A 71 -16.75 -9.66 -5.07
C SER A 71 -18.26 -9.64 -5.39
N ASP A 72 -18.65 -9.03 -6.52
CA ASP A 72 -20.02 -9.12 -7.02
C ASP A 72 -20.35 -10.54 -7.56
N ILE A 73 -19.32 -11.33 -7.88
CA ILE A 73 -19.46 -12.75 -8.24
C ILE A 73 -19.56 -13.57 -6.95
N THR A 74 -20.65 -14.32 -6.77
CA THR A 74 -20.95 -15.08 -5.53
C THR A 74 -19.79 -15.97 -5.06
N LEU A 75 -19.11 -16.62 -6.00
CA LEU A 75 -17.95 -17.48 -5.74
C LEU A 75 -16.77 -16.72 -5.10
N PHE A 76 -16.62 -15.44 -5.39
CA PHE A 76 -15.53 -14.58 -4.95
C PHE A 76 -15.97 -13.54 -3.90
N SER A 77 -17.17 -13.68 -3.34
CA SER A 77 -17.72 -12.80 -2.29
C SER A 77 -16.79 -12.63 -1.09
N GLY A 78 -16.00 -13.66 -0.75
CA GLY A 78 -15.01 -13.59 0.33
C GLY A 78 -13.87 -12.60 0.11
N ILE A 79 -13.64 -12.14 -1.13
CA ILE A 79 -12.65 -11.10 -1.42
C ILE A 79 -13.09 -9.77 -0.79
N ALA A 80 -14.40 -9.49 -0.70
CA ALA A 80 -14.89 -8.32 0.01
C ALA A 80 -14.61 -8.40 1.52
N LEU A 81 -14.66 -9.61 2.11
CA LEU A 81 -14.30 -9.82 3.51
C LEU A 81 -12.79 -9.66 3.71
N MET A 82 -11.97 -10.27 2.85
CA MET A 82 -10.51 -10.21 2.92
C MET A 82 -9.96 -8.79 2.67
N GLY A 83 -10.55 -8.05 1.73
CA GLY A 83 -10.19 -6.66 1.43
C GLY A 83 -10.98 -5.62 2.24
N GLY A 84 -11.90 -6.06 3.10
CA GLY A 84 -12.76 -5.18 3.90
C GLY A 84 -12.01 -4.49 5.04
N GLY A 85 -12.67 -3.51 5.65
CA GLY A 85 -12.08 -2.69 6.73
C GLY A 85 -11.44 -3.51 7.85
N MET A 86 -12.09 -4.58 8.32
CA MET A 86 -11.58 -5.42 9.41
C MET A 86 -10.22 -6.08 9.09
N PHE A 87 -10.11 -6.77 7.96
CA PHE A 87 -8.86 -7.45 7.58
C PHE A 87 -7.76 -6.45 7.18
N ARG A 88 -8.15 -5.34 6.55
CA ARG A 88 -7.25 -4.22 6.29
C ARG A 88 -6.66 -3.68 7.59
N ASP A 89 -7.51 -3.34 8.56
CA ASP A 89 -7.08 -2.77 9.84
C ASP A 89 -6.27 -3.78 10.65
N PHE A 90 -6.63 -5.07 10.62
CA PHE A 90 -5.79 -6.16 11.16
C PHE A 90 -4.41 -6.18 10.53
N ALA A 91 -4.30 -6.12 9.20
CA ALA A 91 -3.01 -6.12 8.50
C ALA A 91 -2.18 -4.87 8.83
N ILE A 92 -2.82 -3.71 9.01
CA ILE A 92 -2.18 -2.47 9.43
C ILE A 92 -1.63 -2.60 10.84
N ILE A 93 -2.43 -3.10 11.79
CA ILE A 93 -2.01 -3.32 13.17
C ILE A 93 -0.89 -4.36 13.23
N ALA A 94 -1.02 -5.49 12.52
CA ALA A 94 0.02 -6.52 12.44
C ALA A 94 1.35 -5.95 11.90
N THR A 95 1.27 -5.07 10.90
CA THR A 95 2.42 -4.34 10.36
C THR A 95 3.04 -3.42 11.41
N ALA A 96 2.21 -2.71 12.19
CA ALA A 96 2.65 -1.88 13.30
C ALA A 96 3.28 -2.69 14.45
N PHE A 97 2.80 -3.90 14.76
CA PHE A 97 3.45 -4.79 15.74
C PHE A 97 4.84 -5.28 15.29
N GLY A 98 5.13 -5.26 13.98
CA GLY A 98 6.46 -5.55 13.44
C GLY A 98 7.51 -4.46 13.72
N VAL A 99 7.08 -3.30 14.21
CA VAL A 99 7.90 -2.12 14.44
C VAL A 99 8.67 -2.25 15.76
N LYS A 100 10.00 -2.32 15.70
CA LYS A 100 10.88 -2.46 16.87
C LYS A 100 11.61 -1.15 17.17
N LEU A 101 11.18 -0.42 18.21
CA LEU A 101 11.73 0.89 18.59
C LEU A 101 13.24 0.87 18.83
N GLU A 102 13.77 -0.26 19.30
CA GLU A 102 15.21 -0.47 19.50
C GLU A 102 16.01 -0.37 18.20
N GLU A 103 15.45 -0.85 17.09
CA GLU A 103 16.09 -0.76 15.77
C GLU A 103 15.99 0.65 15.19
N LEU A 104 14.91 1.39 15.49
CA LEU A 104 14.82 2.81 15.15
C LEU A 104 15.86 3.64 15.91
N LYS A 105 16.18 3.29 17.16
CA LYS A 105 17.25 3.98 17.89
C LYS A 105 18.62 3.78 17.23
N LYS A 106 18.86 2.61 16.60
CA LYS A 106 20.10 2.34 15.84
C LYS A 106 20.18 3.15 14.54
N ALA A 107 19.04 3.56 13.98
CA ALA A 107 18.98 4.47 12.83
C ALA A 107 19.56 5.86 13.13
N GLY A 108 19.61 6.23 14.40
CA GLY A 108 20.04 7.55 14.85
C GLY A 108 19.10 8.68 14.42
N LEU A 109 19.56 9.91 14.63
CA LEU A 109 18.79 11.13 14.36
C LEU A 109 18.42 11.27 12.87
N ALA A 110 19.30 10.82 11.96
CA ALA A 110 19.07 10.93 10.52
C ALA A 110 17.84 10.13 10.06
N GLY A 111 17.66 8.90 10.56
CA GLY A 111 16.48 8.09 10.25
C GLY A 111 15.20 8.69 10.82
N ALA A 112 15.23 9.19 12.05
CA ALA A 112 14.08 9.84 12.68
C ALA A 112 13.67 11.12 11.93
N LEU A 113 14.63 11.97 11.55
CA LEU A 113 14.37 13.17 10.76
C LEU A 113 13.83 12.82 9.37
N ALA A 114 14.40 11.82 8.71
CA ALA A 114 13.92 11.36 7.40
C ALA A 114 12.44 10.97 7.46
N LEU A 115 12.04 10.22 8.49
CA LEU A 115 10.66 9.81 8.71
C LEU A 115 9.71 11.00 8.86
N VAL A 116 10.02 11.91 9.79
CA VAL A 116 9.13 13.04 10.10
C VAL A 116 9.06 14.00 8.91
N VAL A 117 10.21 14.41 8.38
CA VAL A 117 10.28 15.38 7.28
C VAL A 117 9.59 14.84 6.04
N SER A 118 9.87 13.59 5.65
CA SER A 118 9.24 13.02 4.46
C SER A 118 7.74 12.77 4.64
N THR A 119 7.29 12.37 5.85
CA THR A 119 5.85 12.19 6.14
C THR A 119 5.12 13.51 5.96
N VAL A 120 5.62 14.57 6.58
CA VAL A 120 5.04 15.92 6.51
C VAL A 120 5.07 16.43 5.06
N LEU A 121 6.21 16.33 4.38
CA LEU A 121 6.35 16.78 3.00
C LEU A 121 5.41 16.03 2.06
N SER A 122 5.37 14.70 2.14
CA SER A 122 4.49 13.87 1.30
C SER A 122 3.02 14.19 1.53
N PHE A 123 2.62 14.39 2.79
CA PHE A 123 1.26 14.76 3.14
C PHE A 123 0.85 16.08 2.50
N TYR A 124 1.65 17.13 2.69
CA TYR A 124 1.34 18.45 2.15
C TYR A 124 1.42 18.49 0.63
N LEU A 125 2.37 17.79 0.00
CA LEU A 125 2.40 17.67 -1.45
C LEU A 125 1.14 16.99 -1.99
N GLY A 126 0.67 15.91 -1.33
CA GLY A 126 -0.58 15.26 -1.70
C GLY A 126 -1.80 16.17 -1.50
N ALA A 127 -1.84 16.91 -0.39
CA ALA A 127 -2.89 17.89 -0.13
C ALA A 127 -2.89 19.01 -1.18
N ILE A 128 -1.73 19.61 -1.50
CA ILE A 128 -1.60 20.64 -2.54
C ILE A 128 -2.09 20.13 -3.90
N VAL A 129 -1.75 18.89 -4.26
CA VAL A 129 -2.27 18.26 -5.47
C VAL A 129 -3.79 18.11 -5.40
N ALA A 130 -4.35 17.62 -4.29
CA ALA A 130 -5.80 17.55 -4.13
C ALA A 130 -6.48 18.92 -4.30
N TRP A 131 -5.92 19.98 -3.72
CA TRP A 131 -6.40 21.34 -3.89
C TRP A 131 -6.35 21.82 -5.34
N ALA A 132 -5.24 21.56 -6.04
CA ALA A 132 -5.09 21.90 -7.45
C ALA A 132 -6.12 21.18 -8.35
N PHE A 133 -6.61 20.02 -7.92
CA PHE A 133 -7.67 19.26 -8.58
C PHE A 133 -9.09 19.60 -8.07
N GLY A 134 -9.23 20.62 -7.22
CA GLY A 134 -10.52 21.19 -6.83
C GLY A 134 -11.10 20.70 -5.50
N TYR A 135 -10.37 19.92 -4.70
CA TYR A 135 -10.80 19.57 -3.34
C TYR A 135 -10.57 20.76 -2.39
N THR A 136 -11.62 21.16 -1.67
CA THR A 136 -11.59 22.36 -0.80
C THR A 136 -11.99 22.06 0.64
N ASP A 137 -12.11 20.80 1.04
CA ASP A 137 -12.42 20.42 2.42
C ASP A 137 -11.24 19.71 3.08
N ALA A 138 -11.02 19.99 4.37
CA ALA A 138 -9.88 19.46 5.11
C ALA A 138 -9.88 17.92 5.18
N VAL A 139 -11.04 17.26 5.15
CA VAL A 139 -11.17 15.80 5.23
C VAL A 139 -10.64 15.15 3.94
N SER A 140 -11.06 15.63 2.78
CA SER A 140 -10.58 15.14 1.48
C SER A 140 -9.10 15.42 1.29
N MET A 141 -8.67 16.63 1.66
CA MET A 141 -7.28 17.05 1.60
C MET A 141 -6.37 16.17 2.47
N ALA A 142 -6.75 15.93 3.72
CA ALA A 142 -6.01 15.05 4.62
C ALA A 142 -6.02 13.59 4.16
N THR A 143 -7.12 13.12 3.58
CA THR A 143 -7.23 11.74 3.08
C THR A 143 -6.31 11.50 1.88
N ILE A 144 -6.32 12.39 0.89
CA ILE A 144 -5.45 12.28 -0.30
C ILE A 144 -3.99 12.55 0.09
N GLY A 145 -3.73 13.53 0.96
CA GLY A 145 -2.43 13.76 1.56
C GLY A 145 -1.89 12.52 2.28
N GLY A 146 -2.71 11.86 3.09
CA GLY A 146 -2.41 10.57 3.71
C GLY A 146 -2.11 9.48 2.68
N GLY A 147 -2.84 9.43 1.57
CA GLY A 147 -2.56 8.53 0.44
C GLY A 147 -1.16 8.74 -0.17
N ALA A 148 -0.75 10.01 -0.30
CA ALA A 148 0.60 10.38 -0.77
C ALA A 148 1.70 10.03 0.24
N VAL A 149 1.36 9.93 1.54
CA VAL A 149 2.23 9.31 2.54
C VAL A 149 2.38 7.84 2.17
N THR A 150 1.30 7.04 2.29
CA THR A 150 1.23 5.65 1.80
C THR A 150 -0.19 5.24 1.42
N PHE A 151 -0.34 4.16 0.64
CA PHE A 151 -1.65 3.57 0.31
C PHE A 151 -2.40 2.97 1.53
N ILE A 152 -1.75 2.93 2.70
CA ILE A 152 -2.35 2.53 3.98
C ILE A 152 -2.82 3.76 4.75
N VAL A 153 -1.99 4.80 4.82
CA VAL A 153 -2.25 6.01 5.63
C VAL A 153 -3.48 6.75 5.08
N GLY A 154 -3.67 6.79 3.77
CA GLY A 154 -4.85 7.39 3.14
C GLY A 154 -6.17 6.78 3.63
N PRO A 155 -6.40 5.47 3.46
CA PRO A 155 -7.60 4.81 3.96
C PRO A 155 -7.81 4.92 5.47
N VAL A 156 -6.75 4.87 6.27
CA VAL A 156 -6.85 5.07 7.73
C VAL A 156 -7.34 6.48 8.03
N THR A 157 -6.75 7.48 7.35
CA THR A 157 -7.11 8.90 7.53
C THR A 157 -8.55 9.14 7.10
N GLY A 158 -8.93 8.68 5.91
CA GLY A 158 -10.29 8.85 5.40
C GLY A 158 -11.34 8.11 6.23
N ALA A 159 -11.05 6.90 6.69
CA ALA A 159 -11.97 6.17 7.57
C ALA A 159 -12.13 6.86 8.94
N ALA A 160 -11.04 7.37 9.51
CA ALA A 160 -11.07 8.08 10.80
C ALA A 160 -11.82 9.42 10.72
N LEU A 161 -11.71 10.12 9.60
CA LEU A 161 -12.29 11.46 9.39
C LEU A 161 -13.67 11.43 8.70
N GLY A 162 -14.15 10.27 8.22
CA GLY A 162 -15.43 10.15 7.53
C GLY A 162 -15.43 10.60 6.07
N ALA A 163 -14.32 10.44 5.36
CA ALA A 163 -14.20 10.74 3.94
C ALA A 163 -15.08 9.82 3.07
N SER A 164 -15.46 10.32 1.88
CA SER A 164 -16.21 9.51 0.92
C SER A 164 -15.39 8.35 0.36
N SER A 165 -16.08 7.30 -0.11
CA SER A 165 -15.45 6.12 -0.70
C SER A 165 -14.53 6.46 -1.88
N ASP A 166 -14.92 7.45 -2.68
CA ASP A 166 -14.20 7.83 -3.90
C ASP A 166 -12.89 8.54 -3.54
N VAL A 167 -12.91 9.39 -2.52
CA VAL A 167 -11.69 10.04 -1.98
C VAL A 167 -10.75 9.00 -1.36
N ILE A 168 -11.30 8.03 -0.62
CA ILE A 168 -10.50 6.92 -0.08
C ILE A 168 -9.87 6.11 -1.23
N ALA A 169 -10.62 5.81 -2.29
CA ALA A 169 -10.10 5.09 -3.46
C ALA A 169 -8.96 5.87 -4.15
N LEU A 170 -9.11 7.19 -4.33
CA LEU A 170 -8.05 8.05 -4.87
C LEU A 170 -6.80 8.06 -3.98
N SER A 171 -6.97 8.06 -2.66
CA SER A 171 -5.84 8.01 -1.72
C SER A 171 -5.05 6.69 -1.82
N ILE A 172 -5.74 5.57 -2.03
CA ILE A 172 -5.10 4.27 -2.27
C ILE A 172 -4.31 4.33 -3.59
N ALA A 173 -4.93 4.85 -4.65
CA ALA A 173 -4.29 4.96 -5.95
C ALA A 173 -3.00 5.80 -5.89
N ALA A 174 -3.03 6.96 -5.20
CA ALA A 174 -1.85 7.80 -5.01
C ALA A 174 -0.70 7.03 -4.35
N GLY A 175 -0.97 6.31 -3.27
CA GLY A 175 0.05 5.54 -2.57
C GLY A 175 0.56 4.32 -3.34
N VAL A 176 -0.31 3.66 -4.12
CA VAL A 176 0.06 2.52 -4.98
C VAL A 176 0.99 2.99 -6.09
N ILE A 177 0.68 4.11 -6.76
CA ILE A 177 1.52 4.71 -7.80
C ILE A 177 2.89 5.07 -7.21
N LYS A 178 2.92 5.72 -6.03
CA LYS A 178 4.17 6.01 -5.31
C LYS A 178 4.99 4.74 -5.06
N SER A 179 4.34 3.68 -4.56
CA SER A 179 5.00 2.40 -4.29
C SER A 179 5.63 1.82 -5.56
N ILE A 180 4.89 1.76 -6.67
CA ILE A 180 5.39 1.25 -7.95
C ILE A 180 6.54 2.12 -8.48
N ALA A 181 6.42 3.45 -8.39
CA ALA A 181 7.48 4.37 -8.79
C ALA A 181 8.77 4.10 -8.01
N ILE A 182 8.67 3.86 -6.70
CA ILE A 182 9.83 3.47 -5.87
C ILE A 182 10.44 2.16 -6.37
N MET A 183 9.64 1.13 -6.66
CA MET A 183 10.16 -0.16 -7.15
C MET A 183 10.96 -0.01 -8.44
N ILE A 184 10.49 0.83 -9.36
CA ILE A 184 11.08 1.01 -10.70
C ILE A 184 12.29 1.94 -10.66
N VAL A 185 12.19 3.07 -9.95
CA VAL A 185 13.21 4.13 -9.97
C VAL A 185 14.42 3.76 -9.11
N THR A 186 14.21 3.07 -8.00
CA THR A 186 15.28 2.80 -7.02
C THR A 186 16.48 2.07 -7.62
N PRO A 187 16.30 0.99 -8.40
CA PRO A 187 17.44 0.32 -9.05
C PRO A 187 18.24 1.22 -10.00
N LEU A 188 17.58 2.21 -10.60
CA LEU A 188 18.19 3.16 -11.53
C LEU A 188 19.02 4.22 -10.81
N VAL A 189 18.62 4.62 -9.59
CA VAL A 189 19.23 5.71 -8.83
C VAL A 189 20.02 5.26 -7.60
N ALA A 190 20.04 3.96 -7.26
CA ALA A 190 20.67 3.47 -6.03
C ALA A 190 22.16 3.76 -5.93
N LYS A 191 22.92 3.58 -7.02
CA LYS A 191 24.36 3.91 -7.04
C LYS A 191 24.63 5.41 -6.82
N PRO A 192 24.06 6.34 -7.60
CA PRO A 192 24.29 7.77 -7.38
C PRO A 192 23.71 8.27 -6.06
N ALA A 193 22.67 7.64 -5.53
CA ALA A 193 22.10 7.96 -4.22
C ALA A 193 22.92 7.43 -3.03
N GLY A 194 24.03 6.73 -3.25
CA GLY A 194 24.87 6.19 -2.18
C GLY A 194 24.22 5.08 -1.37
N LEU A 195 23.34 4.29 -2.00
CA LEU A 195 22.55 3.25 -1.35
C LEU A 195 23.36 1.95 -1.18
N ASN A 196 24.43 2.03 -0.37
CA ASN A 196 25.45 0.98 -0.26
C ASN A 196 25.74 0.55 1.19
N SER A 197 24.98 1.06 2.17
CA SER A 197 25.16 0.75 3.59
C SER A 197 23.83 0.60 4.31
N PRO A 198 23.77 -0.17 5.42
CA PRO A 198 22.58 -0.25 6.26
C PRO A 198 22.05 1.11 6.72
N ALA A 199 22.94 2.04 7.08
CA ALA A 199 22.55 3.39 7.50
C ALA A 199 21.87 4.17 6.37
N ALA A 200 22.43 4.12 5.15
CA ALA A 200 21.81 4.74 3.98
C ALA A 200 20.45 4.10 3.66
N ALA A 201 20.33 2.77 3.75
CA ALA A 201 19.09 2.05 3.51
C ALA A 201 17.99 2.43 4.52
N ILE A 202 18.34 2.64 5.79
CA ILE A 202 17.42 3.13 6.82
C ILE A 202 16.89 4.52 6.47
N VAL A 203 17.78 5.47 6.22
CA VAL A 203 17.40 6.86 5.86
C VAL A 203 16.52 6.85 4.61
N TYR A 204 16.93 6.10 3.58
CA TYR A 204 16.17 5.93 2.36
C TYR A 204 14.78 5.32 2.60
N GLY A 205 14.67 4.30 3.44
CA GLY A 205 13.38 3.72 3.82
C GLY A 205 12.45 4.74 4.47
N GLY A 206 13.01 5.60 5.33
CA GLY A 206 12.27 6.71 5.95
C GLY A 206 11.92 7.85 4.99
N LEU A 207 12.73 8.09 3.96
CA LEU A 207 12.44 9.10 2.93
C LEU A 207 11.40 8.62 1.91
N MET A 208 11.50 7.38 1.43
CA MET A 208 10.60 6.90 0.39
C MET A 208 9.26 6.44 0.94
N GLY A 209 9.21 5.92 2.17
CA GLY A 209 7.96 5.71 2.88
C GLY A 209 7.01 4.69 2.23
N SER A 210 7.53 3.58 1.71
CA SER A 210 6.71 2.47 1.20
C SER A 210 7.40 1.14 1.47
N THR A 211 6.86 0.32 2.37
CA THR A 211 7.50 -0.96 2.74
C THR A 211 7.69 -1.88 1.54
N SER A 212 6.64 -2.07 0.73
CA SER A 212 6.71 -2.88 -0.49
C SER A 212 7.63 -2.24 -1.54
N GLY A 213 7.52 -0.92 -1.74
CA GLY A 213 8.32 -0.19 -2.72
C GLY A 213 9.82 -0.26 -2.42
N VAL A 214 10.17 0.06 -1.18
CA VAL A 214 11.55 0.05 -0.66
C VAL A 214 12.11 -1.37 -0.65
N ALA A 215 11.36 -2.35 -0.16
CA ALA A 215 11.83 -3.73 -0.13
C ALA A 215 12.14 -4.27 -1.53
N ALA A 216 11.23 -4.05 -2.48
CA ALA A 216 11.40 -4.46 -3.87
C ALA A 216 12.55 -3.70 -4.57
N GLY A 217 12.61 -2.38 -4.40
CA GLY A 217 13.68 -1.55 -4.95
C GLY A 217 15.05 -1.95 -4.44
N LEU A 218 15.17 -2.19 -3.12
CA LEU A 218 16.39 -2.67 -2.49
C LEU A 218 16.75 -4.11 -2.90
N ALA A 219 15.77 -4.99 -3.05
CA ALA A 219 16.02 -6.36 -3.50
C ALA A 219 16.61 -6.40 -4.91
N ALA A 220 16.23 -5.45 -5.77
CA ALA A 220 16.79 -5.28 -7.10
C ALA A 220 18.15 -4.55 -7.12
N THR A 221 18.62 -3.99 -6.00
CA THR A 221 19.92 -3.31 -5.89
C THR A 221 20.94 -4.12 -5.08
N ASP A 222 20.63 -4.35 -3.80
CA ASP A 222 21.40 -5.15 -2.85
C ASP A 222 20.41 -5.78 -1.84
N PRO A 223 20.11 -7.09 -1.97
CA PRO A 223 19.20 -7.80 -1.07
C PRO A 223 19.56 -7.69 0.41
N LYS A 224 20.84 -7.46 0.76
CA LYS A 224 21.28 -7.32 2.15
C LYS A 224 20.75 -6.05 2.82
N LEU A 225 20.40 -5.03 2.02
CA LEU A 225 19.89 -3.77 2.52
C LEU A 225 18.38 -3.80 2.82
N VAL A 226 17.66 -4.78 2.25
CA VAL A 226 16.19 -4.89 2.33
C VAL A 226 15.66 -4.83 3.75
N PRO A 227 16.18 -5.59 4.75
CA PRO A 227 15.62 -5.57 6.10
C PRO A 227 15.71 -4.20 6.76
N TYR A 228 16.78 -3.45 6.47
CA TYR A 228 17.04 -2.14 7.06
C TYR A 228 16.07 -1.08 6.52
N GLY A 229 15.95 -0.97 5.19
CA GLY A 229 15.05 0.01 4.59
C GLY A 229 13.57 -0.35 4.77
N ALA A 230 13.21 -1.63 4.63
CA ALA A 230 11.84 -2.08 4.80
C ALA A 230 11.32 -1.80 6.22
N MET A 231 12.16 -2.02 7.24
CA MET A 231 11.79 -1.74 8.62
C MET A 231 11.50 -0.25 8.84
N THR A 232 12.36 0.65 8.36
CA THR A 232 12.12 2.09 8.51
C THR A 232 10.91 2.57 7.70
N ALA A 233 10.67 2.01 6.52
CA ALA A 233 9.45 2.29 5.76
C ALA A 233 8.16 1.81 6.48
N THR A 234 8.26 0.76 7.30
CA THR A 234 7.16 0.33 8.18
C THR A 234 6.90 1.35 9.29
N PHE A 235 7.95 1.88 9.92
CA PHE A 235 7.83 3.00 10.86
C PHE A 235 7.16 4.22 10.24
N TYR A 236 7.53 4.54 9.00
CA TYR A 236 6.94 5.65 8.23
C TYR A 236 5.43 5.52 8.10
N THR A 237 4.95 4.31 7.79
CA THR A 237 3.50 4.03 7.69
C THR A 237 2.82 4.24 9.04
N GLY A 238 3.38 3.69 10.12
CA GLY A 238 2.83 3.86 11.47
C GLY A 238 2.78 5.32 11.91
N LEU A 239 3.86 6.07 11.65
CA LEU A 239 3.93 7.50 11.94
C LEU A 239 2.88 8.29 11.13
N GLY A 240 2.73 7.98 9.84
CA GLY A 240 1.70 8.57 9.00
C GLY A 240 0.30 8.30 9.51
N CYS A 241 -0.01 7.05 9.91
CA CYS A 241 -1.31 6.68 10.48
C CYS A 241 -1.62 7.42 11.79
N LEU A 242 -0.59 7.81 12.54
CA LEU A 242 -0.75 8.65 13.72
C LEU A 242 -0.97 10.12 13.33
N LEU A 243 -0.08 10.69 12.52
CA LEU A 243 -0.02 12.14 12.27
C LEU A 243 -1.08 12.64 11.29
N ALA A 244 -1.36 11.88 10.22
CA ALA A 244 -2.27 12.31 9.15
C ALA A 244 -3.70 12.58 9.63
N PRO A 245 -4.39 11.68 10.37
CA PRO A 245 -5.73 11.96 10.89
C PRO A 245 -5.76 12.89 12.11
N SER A 246 -4.60 13.29 12.66
CA SER A 246 -4.52 14.08 13.89
C SER A 246 -3.87 15.44 13.65
N ALA A 247 -2.58 15.60 13.98
CA ALA A 247 -1.87 16.86 13.92
C ALA A 247 -1.85 17.47 12.52
N LEU A 248 -1.67 16.66 11.47
CA LEU A 248 -1.61 17.16 10.09
C LEU A 248 -2.99 17.56 9.58
N TYR A 249 -4.03 16.78 9.88
CA TYR A 249 -5.42 17.20 9.62
C TYR A 249 -5.76 18.52 10.35
N LEU A 250 -5.48 18.61 11.65
CA LEU A 250 -5.73 19.83 12.45
C LEU A 250 -4.96 21.04 11.91
N SER A 251 -3.78 20.83 11.33
CA SER A 251 -3.03 21.92 10.69
C SER A 251 -3.64 22.41 9.37
N LEU A 252 -4.47 21.59 8.69
CA LEU A 252 -5.22 22.00 7.51
C LEU A 252 -6.54 22.68 7.86
N SER A 253 -7.17 22.33 8.99
CA SER A 253 -8.50 22.82 9.38
C SER A 253 -8.67 24.35 9.40
N PRO A 254 -7.66 25.19 9.70
CA PRO A 254 -7.83 26.65 9.63
C PRO A 254 -7.93 27.22 8.21
N PHE A 255 -7.55 26.45 7.20
CA PHE A 255 -7.48 26.90 5.81
C PHE A 255 -8.72 26.51 4.98
N PHE A 256 -9.61 25.68 5.52
CA PHE A 256 -10.78 25.10 4.86
C PHE A 256 -11.97 25.02 5.82
#